data_AF-A0A7W9JHB4-F1
#
_entry.id   AF-A0A7W9JHB4-F1
#
_cell.length_a   1.000
_cell.length_b   1.000
_cell.length_c   1.000
_cell.angle_alpha   90.00
_cell.angle_beta   90.00
_cell.angle_gamma   90.00
#
_symmetry.space_group_name_H-M   'P 1'
#
loop_
_entity.id
_entity.type
_entity.pdbx_description
1 polymer ?
#
loop_
_entity_poly.entity_id
_entity_poly.type
_entity_poly.pdbx_seq_one_letter_code
_entity_poly.pdbx_strand_id
1 'polypeptide(L)'
;MGAAGTHYADLTGEALFVRDMIDAHHATAQATGARIVNSCGFDSVPSDLGVLLTAQQAAVDGEGTLTDTVLRVRSMRGGFSGGTVDSMRRQFTEAAADEARAAVVKDPYGLSPDRDVEPDRSGSGTGRGRGSRMPVAKDGESGRWEAPFVMAGYNTRVVRWSNTLTGWSYGRDFRYREVTDTGAGPRGLVRVAAARDPAYTGTAVMLGQAGLALAEDEDRLPARTGVLTPATALGDVLVQRLRDHGFTLETRRR
;
A
#
# COMPACT_ATOMS: atom_id res chain seq x y z
N MET A 1 -20.15 -4.61 8.94
CA MET A 1 -20.76 -5.00 7.65
C MET A 1 -20.31 -6.44 7.35
N GLY A 2 -21.05 -7.24 6.58
CA GLY A 2 -20.63 -8.62 6.24
C GLY A 2 -21.66 -9.74 6.49
N ALA A 3 -22.79 -9.47 7.16
CA ALA A 3 -23.81 -10.49 7.44
C ALA A 3 -24.70 -10.86 6.23
N ALA A 4 -24.48 -10.27 5.05
CA ALA A 4 -25.36 -10.36 3.88
C ALA A 4 -24.61 -10.45 2.53
N GLY A 5 -23.33 -10.86 2.51
CA GLY A 5 -22.50 -10.92 1.30
C GLY A 5 -22.08 -9.57 0.70
N THR A 6 -22.66 -8.46 1.17
CA THR A 6 -22.42 -7.10 0.66
C THR A 6 -20.95 -6.71 0.73
N HIS A 7 -20.42 -6.31 -0.42
CA HIS A 7 -19.04 -5.83 -0.56
C HIS A 7 -18.84 -4.44 0.07
N TYR A 8 -17.59 -4.08 0.34
CA TYR A 8 -17.18 -2.81 0.95
C TYR A 8 -15.87 -2.31 0.34
N ALA A 9 -15.74 -0.99 0.18
CA ALA A 9 -14.48 -0.33 -0.14
C ALA A 9 -14.32 0.98 0.64
N ASP A 10 -13.08 1.30 1.02
CA ASP A 10 -12.72 2.57 1.66
C ASP A 10 -11.43 3.17 1.08
N LEU A 11 -11.00 4.31 1.62
CA LEU A 11 -9.72 4.97 1.34
C LEU A 11 -8.88 5.16 2.61
N THR A 12 -8.96 4.22 3.56
CA THR A 12 -8.29 4.34 4.86
C THR A 12 -6.76 4.32 4.74
N GLY A 13 -6.11 5.09 5.60
CA GLY A 13 -4.66 5.14 5.79
C GLY A 13 -4.22 4.61 7.16
N GLU A 14 -5.08 3.84 7.84
CA GLU A 14 -4.95 3.47 9.26
C GLU A 14 -4.76 1.97 9.42
N ALA A 15 -3.53 1.54 9.74
CA ALA A 15 -3.18 0.13 9.93
C ALA A 15 -3.94 -0.51 11.10
N LEU A 16 -4.28 0.27 12.13
CA LEU A 16 -5.10 -0.21 13.25
C LEU A 16 -6.54 -0.48 12.83
N PHE A 17 -7.16 0.42 12.08
CA PHE A 17 -8.50 0.19 11.53
C PHE A 17 -8.54 -1.03 10.60
N VAL A 18 -7.54 -1.20 9.72
CA VAL A 18 -7.47 -2.38 8.86
C VAL A 18 -7.26 -3.67 9.67
N ARG A 19 -6.43 -3.64 10.72
CA ARG A 19 -6.27 -4.77 11.65
C ARG A 19 -7.61 -5.15 12.30
N ASP A 20 -8.32 -4.16 12.87
CA ASP A 20 -9.62 -4.37 13.49
C ASP A 20 -10.65 -4.93 12.50
N MET A 21 -10.64 -4.47 11.23
CA MET A 21 -11.48 -5.00 10.16
C MET A 21 -11.12 -6.46 9.83
N ILE A 22 -9.82 -6.81 9.73
CA ILE A 22 -9.36 -8.19 9.51
C ILE A 22 -9.88 -9.09 10.65
N ASP A 23 -9.62 -8.72 11.90
CA ASP A 23 -9.98 -9.50 13.08
C ASP A 23 -11.51 -9.69 13.22
N ALA A 24 -12.28 -8.62 13.00
CA ALA A 24 -13.73 -8.67 13.17
C ALA A 24 -14.47 -9.31 11.99
N HIS A 25 -13.94 -9.24 10.76
CA HIS A 25 -14.74 -9.49 9.56
C HIS A 25 -14.13 -10.42 8.50
N HIS A 26 -12.83 -10.79 8.55
CA HIS A 26 -12.21 -11.60 7.49
C HIS A 26 -12.91 -12.95 7.28
N ALA A 27 -13.09 -13.75 8.34
CA ALA A 27 -13.73 -15.07 8.25
C ALA A 27 -15.21 -14.98 7.81
N THR A 28 -15.96 -14.00 8.32
CA THR A 28 -17.37 -13.77 7.94
C THR A 28 -17.50 -13.36 6.48
N ALA A 29 -16.62 -12.48 6.00
CA ALA A 29 -16.60 -12.06 4.60
C ALA A 29 -16.20 -13.23 3.68
N GLN A 30 -15.24 -14.08 4.08
CA GLN A 30 -14.96 -15.34 3.35
C GLN A 30 -16.19 -16.25 3.26
N ALA A 31 -16.85 -16.53 4.40
CA ALA A 31 -18.00 -17.42 4.48
C ALA A 31 -19.24 -16.92 3.71
N THR A 32 -19.37 -15.60 3.50
CA THR A 32 -20.49 -14.98 2.78
C THR A 32 -20.17 -14.58 1.35
N GLY A 33 -18.95 -14.83 0.86
CA GLY A 33 -18.50 -14.37 -0.45
C GLY A 33 -18.17 -12.88 -0.55
N ALA A 34 -18.28 -12.12 0.55
CA ALA A 34 -18.05 -10.69 0.56
C ALA A 34 -16.57 -10.32 0.37
N ARG A 35 -16.34 -9.18 -0.30
CA ARG A 35 -15.03 -8.54 -0.43
C ARG A 35 -15.04 -7.22 0.33
N ILE A 36 -14.12 -7.07 1.29
CA ILE A 36 -13.90 -5.84 2.06
C ILE A 36 -12.52 -5.30 1.64
N VAL A 37 -12.51 -4.22 0.88
CA VAL A 37 -11.30 -3.71 0.19
C VAL A 37 -10.85 -2.39 0.81
N ASN A 38 -9.86 -2.44 1.69
CA ASN A 38 -9.35 -1.24 2.35
C ASN A 38 -8.32 -0.52 1.45
N SER A 39 -8.13 0.78 1.63
CA SER A 39 -7.06 1.58 0.99
C SER A 39 -7.22 1.81 -0.53
N CYS A 40 -8.45 1.92 -1.04
CA CYS A 40 -8.75 2.25 -2.44
C CYS A 40 -8.49 3.74 -2.81
N GLY A 41 -7.59 4.43 -2.09
CA GLY A 41 -7.23 5.83 -2.31
C GLY A 41 -5.94 6.02 -3.11
N PHE A 42 -5.70 7.23 -3.63
CA PHE A 42 -4.50 7.58 -4.41
C PHE A 42 -3.20 7.49 -3.62
N ASP A 43 -3.29 7.56 -2.30
CA ASP A 43 -2.19 7.32 -1.38
C ASP A 43 -1.68 5.87 -1.40
N SER A 44 -2.53 4.87 -1.66
CA SER A 44 -2.17 3.44 -1.55
C SER A 44 -2.30 2.65 -2.87
N VAL A 45 -3.30 2.94 -3.71
CA VAL A 45 -3.56 2.21 -4.97
C VAL A 45 -2.36 2.20 -5.93
N PRO A 46 -1.64 3.31 -6.18
CA PRO A 46 -0.46 3.30 -7.04
C PRO A 46 0.67 2.43 -6.51
N SER A 47 0.83 2.36 -5.18
CA SER A 47 1.82 1.50 -4.52
C SER A 47 1.48 0.03 -4.66
N ASP A 48 0.22 -0.31 -4.41
CA ASP A 48 -0.24 -1.69 -4.36
C ASP A 48 -0.34 -2.32 -5.76
N LEU A 49 -1.05 -1.65 -6.68
CA LEU A 49 -1.15 -2.10 -8.08
C LEU A 49 0.19 -2.01 -8.82
N GLY A 50 1.01 -1.00 -8.52
CA GLY A 50 2.32 -0.83 -9.16
C GLY A 50 3.26 -2.01 -8.87
N VAL A 51 3.27 -2.52 -7.64
CA VAL A 51 4.06 -3.71 -7.28
C VAL A 51 3.44 -4.98 -7.86
N LEU A 52 2.12 -5.14 -7.83
CA LEU A 52 1.44 -6.28 -8.48
C LEU A 52 1.82 -6.40 -9.96
N LEU A 53 1.67 -5.31 -10.72
CA LEU A 53 2.00 -5.23 -12.15
C LEU A 53 3.49 -5.47 -12.42
N THR A 54 4.37 -5.09 -11.48
CA THR A 54 5.81 -5.36 -11.60
C THR A 54 6.11 -6.85 -11.36
N ALA A 55 5.48 -7.47 -10.37
CA ALA A 55 5.65 -8.89 -10.07
C ALA A 55 5.05 -9.80 -11.16
N GLN A 56 3.86 -9.47 -11.67
CA GLN A 56 3.24 -10.15 -12.81
C GLN A 56 4.17 -10.09 -14.05
N GLN A 57 4.73 -8.92 -14.36
CA GLN A 57 5.63 -8.77 -15.50
C GLN A 57 6.93 -9.58 -15.32
N ALA A 58 7.57 -9.52 -14.15
CA ALA A 58 8.77 -10.32 -13.85
C ALA A 58 8.53 -11.83 -13.97
N ALA A 59 7.34 -12.31 -13.58
CA ALA A 59 6.94 -13.70 -13.75
C ALA A 59 6.70 -14.08 -15.23
N VAL A 60 6.07 -13.20 -16.02
CA VAL A 60 5.87 -13.38 -17.47
C VAL A 60 7.20 -13.39 -18.24
N ASP A 61 8.13 -12.52 -17.85
CA ASP A 61 9.45 -12.42 -18.47
C ASP A 61 10.43 -13.52 -18.02
N GLY A 62 10.03 -14.36 -17.07
CA GLY A 62 10.86 -15.45 -16.52
C GLY A 62 12.00 -14.97 -15.60
N GLU A 63 11.97 -13.71 -15.15
CA GLU A 63 12.98 -13.14 -14.24
C GLU A 63 12.77 -13.56 -12.77
N GLY A 64 11.65 -14.21 -12.46
CA GLY A 64 11.35 -14.78 -11.15
C GLY A 64 10.57 -13.81 -10.26
N THR A 65 10.99 -13.68 -9.00
CA THR A 65 10.31 -12.86 -7.98
C THR A 65 11.07 -11.59 -7.66
N LEU A 66 10.37 -10.58 -7.13
CA LEU A 66 10.94 -9.28 -6.79
C LEU A 66 11.88 -9.36 -5.57
N THR A 67 12.88 -8.47 -5.56
CA THR A 67 13.86 -8.34 -4.46
C THR A 67 13.77 -6.95 -3.84
N ASP A 68 14.82 -6.14 -3.86
CA ASP A 68 14.85 -4.77 -3.33
C ASP A 68 14.11 -3.80 -4.26
N THR A 69 12.83 -3.57 -3.97
CA THR A 69 11.88 -2.77 -4.76
C THR A 69 11.65 -1.40 -4.14
N VAL A 70 11.77 -0.33 -4.93
CA VAL A 70 11.64 1.05 -4.48
C VAL A 70 10.60 1.80 -5.29
N LEU A 71 9.47 2.16 -4.68
CA LEU A 71 8.56 3.14 -5.28
C LEU A 71 9.12 4.55 -5.10
N ARG A 72 9.17 5.30 -6.19
CA ARG A 72 9.79 6.63 -6.25
C ARG A 72 8.82 7.68 -6.77
N VAL A 73 8.21 8.44 -5.86
CA VAL A 73 7.33 9.57 -6.20
C VAL A 73 8.17 10.71 -6.75
N ARG A 74 8.15 10.90 -8.08
CA ARG A 74 8.92 11.95 -8.79
C ARG A 74 8.23 13.30 -8.83
N SER A 75 6.89 13.30 -8.86
CA SER A 75 6.07 14.51 -8.87
C SER A 75 4.64 14.15 -8.47
N MET A 76 4.06 14.95 -7.58
CA MET A 76 2.66 14.92 -7.19
C MET A 76 2.13 16.37 -7.21
N ARG A 77 0.80 16.56 -7.19
CA ARG A 77 0.17 17.89 -7.14
C ARG A 77 -1.01 17.86 -6.16
N GLY A 78 -0.96 18.68 -5.10
CA GLY A 78 -2.10 18.92 -4.19
C GLY A 78 -1.65 19.25 -2.76
N GLY A 79 -2.57 19.52 -1.81
CA GLY A 79 -2.27 20.14 -0.49
C GLY A 79 -2.15 19.18 0.72
N PHE A 80 -3.21 19.02 1.52
CA PHE A 80 -3.42 17.87 2.43
C PHE A 80 -4.92 17.61 2.60
N SER A 81 -5.30 16.34 2.85
CA SER A 81 -6.65 16.06 3.32
C SER A 81 -6.66 16.14 4.84
N GLY A 82 -7.62 16.90 5.38
CA GLY A 82 -7.82 17.00 6.82
C GLY A 82 -8.07 15.62 7.44
N GLY A 83 -8.77 14.75 6.70
CA GLY A 83 -8.98 13.35 7.06
C GLY A 83 -7.68 12.55 7.18
N THR A 84 -6.73 12.71 6.25
CA THR A 84 -5.43 12.00 6.29
C THR A 84 -4.60 12.41 7.52
N VAL A 85 -4.64 13.70 7.89
CA VAL A 85 -3.97 14.20 9.11
C VAL A 85 -4.67 13.70 10.38
N ASP A 86 -6.01 13.68 10.40
CA ASP A 86 -6.80 13.15 11.52
C ASP A 86 -6.62 11.64 11.71
N SER A 87 -6.65 10.86 10.63
CA SER A 87 -6.34 9.42 10.60
C SER A 87 -4.95 9.11 11.14
N MET A 88 -3.91 9.84 10.70
CA MET A 88 -2.58 9.70 11.29
C MET A 88 -2.59 10.01 12.79
N ARG A 89 -3.25 11.10 13.21
CA ARG A 89 -3.35 11.51 14.61
C ARG A 89 -4.01 10.43 15.47
N ARG A 90 -5.14 9.88 15.01
CA ARG A 90 -5.92 8.85 15.69
C ARG A 90 -5.09 7.58 15.90
N GLN A 91 -4.46 7.09 14.83
CA GLN A 91 -3.55 5.94 14.92
C GLN A 91 -2.40 6.18 15.91
N PHE A 92 -1.80 7.37 15.94
CA PHE A 92 -0.76 7.70 16.91
C PHE A 92 -1.30 7.76 18.35
N THR A 93 -2.49 8.31 18.58
CA THR A 93 -3.12 8.36 19.91
C THR A 93 -3.43 6.96 20.43
N GLU A 94 -4.01 6.08 19.60
CA GLU A 94 -4.31 4.70 19.98
C GLU A 94 -3.04 3.86 20.23
N ALA A 95 -2.06 3.93 19.32
CA ALA A 95 -0.78 3.23 19.48
C ALA A 95 0.10 3.79 20.62
N ALA A 96 -0.22 4.97 21.15
CA ALA A 96 0.42 5.50 22.37
C ALA A 96 -0.29 5.05 23.65
N ALA A 97 -1.55 4.66 23.57
CA ALA A 97 -2.37 4.22 24.70
C ALA A 97 -2.31 2.70 24.96
N ASP A 98 -1.99 1.89 23.95
CA ASP A 98 -2.04 0.43 23.99
C ASP A 98 -0.78 -0.18 23.34
N GLU A 99 -0.05 -1.02 24.09
CA GLU A 99 1.19 -1.67 23.62
C GLU A 99 0.96 -2.74 22.53
N ALA A 100 -0.17 -3.45 22.55
CA ALA A 100 -0.52 -4.42 21.50
C ALA A 100 -0.85 -3.69 20.19
N ARG A 101 -1.63 -2.59 20.25
CA ARG A 101 -1.85 -1.71 19.08
C ARG A 101 -0.53 -1.08 18.63
N ALA A 102 0.35 -0.70 19.56
CA ALA A 102 1.68 -0.22 19.23
C ALA A 102 2.53 -1.29 18.51
N ALA A 103 2.40 -2.57 18.86
CA ALA A 103 3.10 -3.67 18.19
C ALA A 103 2.65 -3.79 16.72
N VAL A 104 1.34 -3.78 16.45
CA VAL A 104 0.78 -3.78 15.08
C VAL A 104 1.33 -2.63 14.23
N VAL A 105 1.37 -1.41 14.78
CA VAL A 105 1.89 -0.21 14.10
C VAL A 105 3.42 -0.20 13.97
N LYS A 106 4.15 -0.99 14.76
CA LYS A 106 5.62 -1.14 14.67
C LYS A 106 6.05 -2.30 13.76
N ASP A 107 5.27 -3.37 13.67
CA ASP A 107 5.60 -4.55 12.88
C ASP A 107 5.42 -4.31 11.36
N PRO A 108 6.45 -4.48 10.51
CA PRO A 108 6.33 -4.41 9.05
C PRO A 108 5.25 -5.29 8.44
N TYR A 109 4.82 -6.34 9.15
CA TYR A 109 3.81 -7.33 8.75
C TYR A 109 2.56 -7.31 9.65
N GLY A 110 2.30 -6.24 10.41
CA GLY A 110 1.15 -6.17 11.34
C GLY A 110 -0.25 -6.33 10.71
N LEU A 111 -0.37 -6.23 9.38
CA LEU A 111 -1.60 -6.52 8.62
C LEU A 111 -1.70 -7.97 8.12
N SER A 112 -0.67 -8.80 8.31
CA SER A 112 -0.74 -10.21 7.94
C SER A 112 -1.81 -10.94 8.77
N PRO A 113 -2.63 -11.82 8.18
CA PRO A 113 -3.59 -12.64 8.94
C PRO A 113 -2.89 -13.66 9.85
N ASP A 114 -1.70 -14.12 9.46
CA ASP A 114 -0.83 -15.01 10.23
C ASP A 114 0.58 -14.38 10.25
N ARG A 115 1.12 -14.16 11.45
CA ARG A 115 2.43 -13.52 11.61
C ARG A 115 3.60 -14.50 11.60
N ASP A 116 3.37 -15.76 11.94
CA ASP A 116 4.41 -16.79 12.09
C ASP A 116 4.86 -17.33 10.73
N VAL A 117 3.98 -17.28 9.73
CA VAL A 117 4.35 -17.56 8.33
C VAL A 117 5.16 -16.44 7.66
N GLU A 118 5.19 -15.23 8.22
CA GLU A 118 5.89 -14.09 7.61
C GLU A 118 7.38 -14.04 7.96
N PRO A 119 8.26 -13.62 7.02
CA PRO A 119 9.70 -13.58 7.25
C PRO A 119 10.08 -12.83 8.54
N ASP A 120 10.86 -13.47 9.41
CA ASP A 120 11.41 -12.77 10.56
C ASP A 120 12.48 -11.76 10.11
N ARG A 121 12.05 -10.49 10.07
CA ARG A 121 12.88 -9.33 9.75
C ARG A 121 13.16 -8.46 10.97
N SER A 122 12.94 -8.99 12.19
CA SER A 122 13.33 -8.33 13.43
C SER A 122 14.86 -8.13 13.55
N GLY A 123 15.64 -9.03 12.91
CA GLY A 123 17.11 -8.98 12.87
C GLY A 123 17.77 -8.75 11.50
N SER A 124 17.03 -8.74 10.38
CA SER A 124 17.62 -8.63 9.03
C SER A 124 18.08 -7.20 8.71
N GLY A 125 19.35 -6.90 9.01
CA GLY A 125 19.95 -5.56 8.94
C GLY A 125 20.15 -4.93 7.56
N THR A 126 19.07 -4.70 6.80
CA THR A 126 19.06 -3.77 5.65
C THR A 126 18.15 -2.55 5.85
N GLY A 127 17.38 -2.52 6.95
CA GLY A 127 16.85 -1.29 7.53
C GLY A 127 17.64 -0.93 8.77
N ARG A 128 18.08 0.33 8.90
CA ARG A 128 18.58 0.84 10.19
C ARG A 128 17.45 0.68 11.23
N GLY A 129 17.81 0.29 12.45
CA GLY A 129 16.86 -0.36 13.37
C GLY A 129 15.72 0.51 13.92
N ARG A 130 14.88 -0.14 14.75
CA ARG A 130 13.94 0.42 15.74
C ARG A 130 13.51 1.88 15.48
N GLY A 131 12.48 2.06 14.64
CA GLY A 131 11.90 3.38 14.39
C GLY A 131 12.75 4.32 13.52
N SER A 132 13.65 3.77 12.69
CA SER A 132 14.41 4.57 11.72
C SER A 132 13.49 5.31 10.75
N ARG A 133 13.26 6.59 11.04
CA ARG A 133 13.07 7.62 10.00
C ARG A 133 14.10 7.33 8.92
N MET A 134 13.70 7.07 7.67
CA MET A 134 14.69 6.95 6.61
C MET A 134 15.41 8.31 6.53
N PRO A 135 16.74 8.36 6.71
CA PRO A 135 17.45 9.62 6.59
C PRO A 135 17.32 10.11 5.16
N VAL A 136 17.34 11.42 4.99
CA VAL A 136 17.44 12.05 3.68
C VAL A 136 18.72 11.55 3.03
N ALA A 137 18.59 10.85 1.91
CA ALA A 137 19.69 10.17 1.25
C ALA A 137 19.86 10.71 -0.16
N LYS A 138 21.09 10.71 -0.66
CA LYS A 138 21.35 10.96 -2.07
C LYS A 138 21.39 9.59 -2.76
N ASP A 139 20.53 9.40 -3.76
CA ASP A 139 20.54 8.20 -4.59
C ASP A 139 21.90 8.07 -5.30
N GLY A 140 22.50 6.88 -5.22
CA GLY A 140 23.82 6.60 -5.77
C GLY A 140 23.82 6.57 -7.30
N GLU A 141 22.70 6.16 -7.91
CA GLU A 141 22.57 6.01 -9.36
C GLU A 141 22.18 7.34 -10.03
N SER A 142 21.09 7.98 -9.59
CA SER A 142 20.61 9.22 -10.20
C SER A 142 21.22 10.51 -9.61
N GLY A 143 21.92 10.43 -8.48
CA GLY A 143 22.48 11.58 -7.78
C GLY A 143 21.43 12.56 -7.21
N ARG A 144 20.16 12.16 -7.15
CA ARG A 144 19.03 12.98 -6.65
C ARG A 144 18.80 12.75 -5.16
N TRP A 145 18.20 13.71 -4.47
CA TRP A 145 17.83 13.55 -3.07
C TRP A 145 16.51 12.79 -2.92
N GLU A 146 16.49 11.90 -1.93
CA GLU A 146 15.35 11.11 -1.48
C GLU A 146 14.97 11.50 -0.05
N ALA A 147 13.67 11.58 0.22
CA ALA A 147 13.10 11.53 1.56
C ALA A 147 12.07 10.38 1.63
N PRO A 148 11.79 9.79 2.81
CA PRO A 148 10.68 8.85 2.94
C PRO A 148 9.36 9.49 2.50
N PHE A 149 8.56 8.77 1.71
CA PHE A 149 7.21 9.22 1.36
C PHE A 149 6.32 9.22 2.61
N VAL A 150 5.37 10.15 2.68
CA VAL A 150 4.55 10.37 3.90
C VAL A 150 3.74 9.13 4.30
N MET A 151 3.15 8.43 3.33
CA MET A 151 2.38 7.21 3.58
C MET A 151 3.25 5.93 3.56
N ALA A 152 4.58 6.02 3.41
CA ALA A 152 5.45 4.85 3.37
C ALA A 152 5.31 3.94 4.61
N GLY A 153 5.04 4.54 5.78
CA GLY A 153 4.77 3.79 7.01
C GLY A 153 3.51 2.92 6.92
N TYR A 154 2.48 3.36 6.19
CA TYR A 154 1.25 2.62 5.97
C TYR A 154 1.36 1.69 4.75
N ASN A 155 1.65 2.26 3.58
CA ASN A 155 1.68 1.55 2.29
C ASN A 155 2.63 0.36 2.29
N THR A 156 3.77 0.43 2.97
CA THR A 156 4.69 -0.71 3.01
C THR A 156 4.12 -1.92 3.76
N ARG A 157 3.07 -1.74 4.58
CA ARG A 157 2.28 -2.84 5.15
C ARG A 157 1.25 -3.36 4.18
N VAL A 158 0.51 -2.47 3.49
CA VAL A 158 -0.46 -2.84 2.45
C VAL A 158 0.21 -3.70 1.38
N VAL A 159 1.34 -3.26 0.83
CA VAL A 159 2.08 -3.99 -0.22
C VAL A 159 2.64 -5.34 0.28
N ARG A 160 3.09 -5.43 1.53
CA ARG A 160 3.54 -6.71 2.12
C ARG A 160 2.37 -7.65 2.38
N TRP A 161 1.24 -7.12 2.83
CA TRP A 161 0.00 -7.87 3.03
C TRP A 161 -0.56 -8.38 1.69
N SER A 162 -0.47 -7.60 0.62
CA SER A 162 -0.73 -8.09 -0.75
C SER A 162 0.17 -9.25 -1.13
N ASN A 163 1.46 -9.20 -0.80
CA ASN A 163 2.38 -10.34 -1.01
C ASN A 163 1.90 -11.59 -0.24
N THR A 164 1.53 -11.45 1.05
CA THR A 164 0.97 -12.56 1.83
C THR A 164 -0.29 -13.14 1.16
N LEU A 165 -1.25 -12.27 0.84
CA LEU A 165 -2.54 -12.66 0.25
C LEU A 165 -2.38 -13.29 -1.13
N THR A 166 -1.37 -12.94 -1.93
CA THR A 166 -1.09 -13.60 -3.21
C THR A 166 -0.34 -14.94 -3.08
N GLY A 167 0.00 -15.39 -1.86
CA GLY A 167 0.80 -16.60 -1.64
C GLY A 167 2.30 -16.37 -1.83
N TRP A 168 2.78 -15.18 -1.43
CA TRP A 168 4.13 -14.67 -1.62
C TRP A 168 4.58 -14.56 -3.08
N SER A 169 3.66 -14.19 -3.99
CA SER A 169 3.94 -14.08 -5.43
C SER A 169 4.99 -13.02 -5.78
N TYR A 170 5.20 -12.02 -4.91
CA TYR A 170 6.26 -11.02 -5.10
C TYR A 170 7.62 -11.54 -4.61
N GLY A 171 7.66 -12.68 -3.91
CA GLY A 171 8.85 -13.32 -3.36
C GLY A 171 8.90 -13.30 -1.83
N ARG A 172 9.58 -14.29 -1.23
CA ARG A 172 9.83 -14.35 0.24
C ARG A 172 10.91 -13.36 0.68
N ASP A 173 11.87 -13.08 -0.19
CA ASP A 173 12.94 -12.08 0.02
C ASP A 173 12.55 -10.65 -0.39
N PHE A 174 11.35 -10.47 -0.96
CA PHE A 174 10.82 -9.18 -1.41
C PHE A 174 10.95 -8.09 -0.34
N ARG A 175 11.60 -6.97 -0.69
CA ARG A 175 11.78 -5.80 0.16
C ARG A 175 11.18 -4.59 -0.52
N TYR A 176 10.46 -3.78 0.26
CA TYR A 176 9.72 -2.65 -0.26
C TYR A 176 9.88 -1.41 0.60
N ARG A 177 10.10 -0.27 -0.05
CA ARG A 177 10.24 1.07 0.52
C ARG A 177 9.72 2.12 -0.46
N GLU A 178 9.27 3.25 0.09
CA GLU A 178 8.73 4.36 -0.71
C GLU A 178 9.47 5.65 -0.40
N VAL A 179 9.84 6.37 -1.46
CA VAL A 179 10.57 7.64 -1.36
C VAL A 179 9.97 8.72 -2.25
N THR A 180 9.99 9.95 -1.75
CA THR A 180 9.79 11.15 -2.55
C THR A 180 11.15 11.61 -3.08
N ASP A 181 11.24 11.79 -4.39
CA ASP A 181 12.38 12.41 -5.06
C ASP A 181 12.25 13.94 -4.94
N THR A 182 13.17 14.56 -4.21
CA THR A 182 13.13 16.01 -3.94
C THR A 182 13.98 16.83 -4.91
N GLY A 183 14.67 16.19 -5.86
CA GLY A 183 15.46 16.82 -6.93
C GLY A 183 16.97 16.81 -6.71
N ALA A 184 17.71 17.42 -7.65
CA ALA A 184 19.16 17.42 -7.67
C ALA A 184 19.78 18.62 -6.91
N GLY A 185 21.02 18.44 -6.45
CA GLY A 185 21.83 19.50 -5.83
C GLY A 185 21.30 20.00 -4.47
N PRO A 186 21.88 21.08 -3.91
CA PRO A 186 21.51 21.59 -2.57
C PRO A 186 20.05 22.03 -2.46
N ARG A 187 19.41 22.44 -3.57
CA ARG A 187 17.98 22.80 -3.60
C ARG A 187 17.06 21.59 -3.32
N GLY A 188 17.47 20.38 -3.70
CA GLY A 188 16.74 19.16 -3.39
C GLY A 188 16.66 18.88 -1.88
N LEU A 189 17.73 19.19 -1.14
CA LEU A 189 17.77 19.08 0.32
C LEU A 189 16.81 20.07 1.00
N VAL A 190 16.72 21.31 0.50
CA VAL A 190 15.79 22.33 1.06
C VAL A 190 14.33 21.94 0.85
N ARG A 191 13.99 21.33 -0.30
CA ARG A 191 12.61 20.90 -0.61
C ARG A 191 12.08 19.81 0.33
N VAL A 192 12.97 19.04 0.96
CA VAL A 192 12.59 18.03 1.98
C VAL A 192 11.85 18.64 3.17
N ALA A 193 12.21 19.86 3.57
CA ALA A 193 11.68 20.49 4.78
C ALA A 193 10.23 21.03 4.65
N ALA A 194 9.62 20.91 3.46
CA ALA A 194 8.37 21.63 3.13
C ALA A 194 7.30 20.78 2.41
N ALA A 195 7.40 19.45 2.40
CA ALA A 195 6.46 18.58 1.68
C ALA A 195 5.05 18.54 2.30
N ARG A 196 4.00 18.74 1.47
CA ARG A 196 2.57 18.57 1.78
C ARG A 196 1.85 18.20 0.46
N ASP A 197 1.25 17.00 0.29
CA ASP A 197 0.49 16.68 -0.95
C ASP A 197 -0.68 15.66 -0.81
N PRO A 198 -1.86 15.87 -1.46
CA PRO A 198 -2.57 14.80 -2.18
C PRO A 198 -3.48 15.29 -3.34
N ALA A 199 -3.73 14.39 -4.29
CA ALA A 199 -4.59 14.62 -5.44
C ALA A 199 -6.05 14.16 -5.17
N TYR A 200 -6.91 15.05 -4.65
CA TYR A 200 -8.33 14.75 -4.36
C TYR A 200 -9.09 14.11 -5.53
N THR A 201 -8.93 14.63 -6.75
CA THR A 201 -9.58 14.07 -7.95
C THR A 201 -9.14 12.64 -8.22
N GLY A 202 -7.86 12.33 -7.99
CA GLY A 202 -7.32 10.99 -8.16
C GLY A 202 -7.93 10.00 -7.16
N THR A 203 -7.96 10.39 -5.89
CA THR A 203 -8.56 9.58 -4.81
C THR A 203 -10.06 9.32 -5.04
N ALA A 204 -10.82 10.34 -5.46
CA ALA A 204 -12.24 10.19 -5.73
C ALA A 204 -12.52 9.22 -6.88
N VAL A 205 -11.74 9.29 -7.97
CA VAL A 205 -11.86 8.34 -9.08
C VAL A 205 -11.44 6.93 -8.64
N MET A 206 -10.34 6.77 -7.90
CA MET A 206 -9.90 5.43 -7.44
C MET A 206 -10.90 4.74 -6.53
N LEU A 207 -11.46 5.45 -5.53
CA LEU A 207 -12.51 4.88 -4.67
C LEU A 207 -13.79 4.58 -5.47
N GLY A 208 -14.18 5.47 -6.39
CA GLY A 208 -15.34 5.26 -7.27
C GLY A 208 -15.18 4.04 -8.18
N GLN A 209 -14.01 3.89 -8.82
CA GLN A 209 -13.72 2.73 -9.69
C GLN A 209 -13.58 1.44 -8.89
N ALA A 210 -13.09 1.48 -7.65
CA ALA A 210 -13.09 0.30 -6.76
C ALA A 210 -14.52 -0.12 -6.39
N GLY A 211 -15.38 0.83 -6.01
CA GLY A 211 -16.79 0.56 -5.72
C GLY A 211 -17.56 0.02 -6.94
N LEU A 212 -17.33 0.59 -8.13
CA LEU A 212 -17.94 0.12 -9.37
C LEU A 212 -17.40 -1.25 -9.81
N ALA A 213 -16.12 -1.55 -9.62
CA ALA A 213 -15.56 -2.89 -9.89
C ALA A 213 -16.20 -3.97 -9.00
N LEU A 214 -16.48 -3.63 -7.73
CA LEU A 214 -17.18 -4.52 -6.80
C LEU A 214 -18.67 -4.71 -7.12
N ALA A 215 -19.28 -3.80 -7.90
CA ALA A 215 -20.71 -3.84 -8.22
C ALA A 215 -21.01 -4.39 -9.62
N GLU A 216 -20.13 -4.14 -10.61
CA GLU A 216 -20.41 -4.35 -12.04
C GLU A 216 -19.48 -5.37 -12.73
N ASP A 217 -18.38 -5.80 -12.09
CA ASP A 217 -17.36 -6.68 -12.69
C ASP A 217 -17.11 -7.97 -11.88
N GLU A 218 -18.04 -8.40 -11.03
CA GLU A 218 -17.82 -9.50 -10.06
C GLU A 218 -17.29 -10.80 -10.69
N ASP A 219 -17.76 -11.14 -11.89
CA ASP A 219 -17.36 -12.32 -12.68
C ASP A 219 -15.89 -12.26 -13.16
N ARG A 220 -15.30 -11.06 -13.19
CA ARG A 220 -13.93 -10.79 -13.62
C ARG A 220 -12.97 -10.51 -12.47
N LEU A 221 -13.48 -10.34 -11.25
CA LEU A 221 -12.65 -10.13 -10.06
C LEU A 221 -11.85 -11.39 -9.70
N PRO A 222 -10.66 -11.26 -9.09
CA PRO A 222 -9.98 -12.36 -8.43
C PRO A 222 -10.93 -13.18 -7.53
N ALA A 223 -10.77 -14.51 -7.57
CA ALA A 223 -11.50 -15.47 -6.74
C ALA A 223 -11.00 -15.47 -5.27
N ARG A 224 -10.99 -14.29 -4.65
CA ARG A 224 -10.66 -14.07 -3.23
C ARG A 224 -11.78 -13.28 -2.57
N THR A 225 -12.05 -13.64 -1.32
CA THR A 225 -13.07 -13.06 -0.46
C THR A 225 -12.48 -12.87 0.94
N GLY A 226 -13.15 -12.11 1.80
CA GLY A 226 -12.58 -11.67 3.07
C GLY A 226 -12.20 -10.19 3.07
N VAL A 227 -11.31 -9.83 3.99
CA VAL A 227 -10.68 -8.50 4.08
C VAL A 227 -9.38 -8.51 3.27
N LEU A 228 -9.23 -7.56 2.34
CA LEU A 228 -8.31 -7.60 1.20
C LEU A 228 -7.77 -6.21 0.83
N THR A 229 -6.77 -6.20 -0.06
CA THR A 229 -6.17 -5.00 -0.67
C THR A 229 -6.68 -4.76 -2.09
N PRO A 230 -6.52 -3.56 -2.69
CA PRO A 230 -6.91 -3.30 -4.07
C PRO A 230 -6.26 -4.27 -5.08
N ALA A 231 -4.97 -4.61 -4.91
CA ALA A 231 -4.28 -5.58 -5.74
C ALA A 231 -4.87 -7.00 -5.64
N THR A 232 -5.31 -7.42 -4.46
CA THR A 232 -5.75 -8.81 -4.22
C THR A 232 -7.24 -9.02 -4.42
N ALA A 233 -8.06 -7.97 -4.26
CA ALA A 233 -9.50 -8.01 -4.49
C ALA A 233 -9.93 -7.58 -5.89
N LEU A 234 -9.19 -6.68 -6.53
CA LEU A 234 -9.60 -6.02 -7.79
C LEU A 234 -8.59 -6.22 -8.91
N GLY A 235 -7.29 -6.12 -8.60
CA GLY A 235 -6.19 -6.41 -9.52
C GLY A 235 -6.36 -5.74 -10.88
N ASP A 236 -6.24 -6.54 -11.95
CA ASP A 236 -6.28 -6.07 -13.33
C ASP A 236 -7.60 -5.37 -13.71
N VAL A 237 -8.73 -5.69 -13.06
CA VAL A 237 -10.02 -5.01 -13.31
C VAL A 237 -9.93 -3.53 -12.92
N LEU A 238 -9.37 -3.23 -11.74
CA LEU A 238 -9.15 -1.84 -11.33
C LEU A 238 -8.07 -1.17 -12.20
N VAL A 239 -7.03 -1.89 -12.62
CA VAL A 239 -6.01 -1.35 -13.53
C VAL A 239 -6.64 -0.88 -14.86
N GLN A 240 -7.49 -1.69 -15.49
CA GLN A 240 -8.14 -1.30 -16.74
C GLN A 240 -9.13 -0.15 -16.52
N ARG A 241 -9.99 -0.21 -15.49
CA ARG A 241 -10.89 0.89 -15.13
C ARG A 241 -10.16 2.22 -14.92
N LEU A 242 -8.98 2.21 -14.30
CA LEU A 242 -8.18 3.42 -14.13
C LEU A 242 -7.57 3.90 -15.46
N ARG A 243 -7.12 3.00 -16.33
CA ARG A 243 -6.65 3.36 -17.69
C ARG A 243 -7.75 4.01 -18.52
N ASP A 244 -8.96 3.46 -18.48
CA ASP A 244 -10.15 4.01 -19.16
C ASP A 244 -10.51 5.43 -18.65
N HIS A 245 -10.11 5.76 -17.41
CA HIS A 245 -10.28 7.09 -16.80
C HIS A 245 -9.00 7.94 -16.85
N GLY A 246 -8.08 7.65 -17.77
CA GLY A 246 -6.93 8.50 -18.09
C GLY A 246 -5.71 8.35 -17.16
N PHE A 247 -5.65 7.31 -16.33
CA PHE A 247 -4.44 7.00 -15.55
C PHE A 247 -3.47 6.12 -16.35
N THR A 248 -2.18 6.38 -16.21
CA THR A 248 -1.13 5.52 -16.79
C THR A 248 -0.56 4.60 -15.72
N LEU A 249 -0.81 3.29 -15.85
CA LEU A 249 -0.17 2.24 -15.08
C LEU A 249 0.55 1.31 -16.06
N GLU A 250 1.87 1.33 -16.07
CA GLU A 250 2.72 0.59 -17.01
C GLU A 250 3.99 0.07 -16.31
N THR A 251 4.36 -1.17 -16.61
CA THR A 251 5.68 -1.72 -16.26
C THR A 251 6.58 -1.58 -17.49
N ARG A 252 7.83 -1.13 -17.31
CA ARG A 252 8.82 -0.99 -18.39
C ARG A 252 10.19 -1.44 -17.89
N ARG A 253 10.91 -2.22 -18.70
CA ARG A 253 12.33 -2.54 -18.47
C ARG A 253 13.20 -1.28 -18.61
N ARG A 254 14.34 -1.26 -17.94
CA ARG A 254 15.42 -0.27 -18.12
C ARG A 254 16.67 -0.96 -18.62
#